data_AF-X1QSV4-F1
#
_entry.id   AF-X1QSV4-F1
#
_cell.length_a   1.000
_cell.length_b   1.000
_cell.length_c   1.000
_cell.angle_alpha   90.00
_cell.angle_beta   90.00
_cell.angle_gamma   90.00
#
_symmetry.space_group_name_H-M   'P 1'
#
loop_
_entity.id
_entity.type
_entity.pdbx_description
1 polymer ?
#
loop_
_entity_poly.entity_id
_entity_poly.type
_entity_poly.pdbx_seq_one_letter_code
_entity_poly.pdbx_strand_id
1 'polypeptide(L)'
;VLFCLARIKTIGRTIKEVGIDIQVKAEDPGRETSLGNRIIAWSIGARKLWETGGIGTGIGGFNQYLPFKHIDGTYPAVIFELGFIGFAVFIWILASSYRHFVNSIRSCRNEYFRRMLMIYLGGYVAILISWVVTFSYIHIYLWMYLAIGFAIARMSETMLEDVGQKLPFGGEGESIVVI
;
A
#
# COMPACT_ATOMS: atom_id res chain seq x y z
N VAL A 1 20.83 6.38 29.10
CA VAL A 1 19.93 6.32 30.28
C VAL A 1 18.63 7.12 30.06
N LEU A 2 18.68 8.37 29.58
CA LEU A 2 17.49 9.20 29.28
C LEU A 2 16.48 8.57 28.30
N PHE A 3 16.94 7.83 27.30
CA PHE A 3 16.06 7.14 26.33
C PHE A 3 15.21 6.02 26.97
N CYS A 4 15.78 5.25 27.90
CA CYS A 4 15.08 4.15 28.57
C CYS A 4 14.03 4.68 29.57
N LEU A 5 14.32 5.79 30.26
CA LEU A 5 13.39 6.43 31.18
C LEU A 5 12.20 7.06 30.44
N ALA A 6 12.42 7.62 29.25
CA ALA A 6 11.33 8.07 28.39
C ALA A 6 10.41 6.91 28.01
N ARG A 7 10.97 5.74 27.64
CA ARG A 7 10.20 4.54 27.27
C ARG A 7 9.38 3.96 28.43
N ILE A 8 9.91 3.92 29.65
CA ILE A 8 9.16 3.42 30.82
C ILE A 8 7.97 4.35 31.15
N LYS A 9 8.17 5.66 31.04
CA LYS A 9 7.08 6.65 31.19
C LYS A 9 6.03 6.51 30.09
N THR A 10 6.44 6.17 28.87
CA THR A 10 5.52 5.86 27.76
C THR A 10 4.73 4.59 28.03
N ILE A 11 5.39 3.51 28.49
CA ILE A 11 4.73 2.23 28.82
C ILE A 11 3.69 2.43 29.93
N GLY A 12 3.99 3.20 30.97
CA GLY A 12 3.04 3.50 32.05
C GLY A 12 1.81 4.30 31.57
N ARG A 13 1.98 5.23 30.62
CA ARG A 13 0.86 5.90 29.96
C ARG A 13 0.05 4.94 29.10
N THR A 14 0.71 4.11 28.30
CA THR A 14 0.07 3.13 27.43
C THR A 14 -0.74 2.10 28.21
N ILE A 15 -0.27 1.64 29.37
CA ILE A 15 -1.03 0.71 30.22
C ILE A 15 -2.28 1.39 30.81
N LYS A 16 -2.16 2.65 31.25
CA LYS A 16 -3.28 3.42 31.80
C LYS A 16 -4.32 3.74 30.73
N GLU A 17 -3.88 4.06 29.51
CA GLU A 17 -4.75 4.29 28.35
C GLU A 17 -5.44 3.00 27.91
N VAL A 18 -4.74 1.86 27.90
CA VAL A 18 -5.35 0.53 27.62
C VAL A 18 -6.39 0.14 28.67
N GLY A 19 -6.17 0.47 29.94
CA GLY A 19 -7.16 0.23 31.01
C GLY A 19 -8.44 1.05 30.85
N ILE A 20 -8.34 2.29 30.34
CA ILE A 20 -9.48 3.16 30.06
C ILE A 20 -10.22 2.69 28.79
N ASP A 21 -9.48 2.25 27.77
CA ASP A 21 -10.05 1.78 26.49
C ASP A 21 -10.88 0.49 26.64
N ILE A 22 -10.53 -0.36 27.63
CA ILE A 22 -11.32 -1.55 27.97
C ILE A 22 -12.63 -1.19 28.69
N GLN A 23 -12.65 -0.13 29.51
CA GLN A 23 -13.88 0.33 30.17
C GLN A 23 -14.83 1.05 29.21
N VAL A 24 -14.30 1.84 28.27
CA VAL A 24 -15.12 2.57 27.27
C VAL A 24 -15.80 1.62 26.27
N LYS A 25 -15.19 0.46 25.98
CA LYS A 25 -15.81 -0.60 25.16
C LYS A 25 -17.08 -1.22 25.76
N ALA A 26 -17.36 -1.02 27.05
CA ALA A 26 -18.52 -1.62 27.70
C ALA A 26 -19.79 -0.76 27.65
N GLU A 27 -19.71 0.52 27.21
CA GLU A 27 -20.77 1.51 27.48
C GLU A 27 -21.58 2.00 26.27
N ASP A 28 -21.22 1.69 25.01
CA ASP A 28 -21.91 2.30 23.85
C ASP A 28 -22.01 1.37 22.60
N PRO A 29 -22.92 0.39 22.58
CA PRO A 29 -23.04 -0.63 21.52
C PRO A 29 -23.50 -0.07 20.15
N GLY A 30 -23.89 1.21 20.07
CA GLY A 30 -24.33 1.87 18.83
C GLY A 30 -23.19 2.49 17.99
N ARG A 31 -21.98 2.62 18.56
CA ARG A 31 -20.79 3.17 17.88
C ARG A 31 -19.88 2.10 17.23
N GLU A 32 -20.24 0.83 17.30
CA GLU A 32 -19.39 -0.31 16.96
C GLU A 32 -19.39 -0.72 15.47
N THR A 33 -19.77 0.14 14.53
CA THR A 33 -19.66 -0.19 13.10
C THR A 33 -18.29 0.21 12.53
N SER A 34 -17.64 -0.70 11.80
CA SER A 34 -16.32 -0.44 11.19
C SER A 34 -16.32 0.77 10.26
N LEU A 35 -17.45 1.04 9.60
CA LEU A 35 -17.67 2.25 8.80
C LEU A 35 -17.73 3.53 9.64
N GLY A 36 -18.44 3.53 10.78
CA GLY A 36 -18.55 4.69 11.67
C GLY A 36 -17.18 5.13 12.21
N ASN A 37 -16.37 4.18 12.66
CA ASN A 37 -15.01 4.44 13.15
C ASN A 37 -14.11 5.04 12.06
N ARG A 38 -14.31 4.67 10.79
CA ARG A 38 -13.54 5.19 9.65
C ARG A 38 -13.93 6.61 9.28
N ILE A 39 -15.23 6.93 9.28
CA ILE A 39 -15.70 8.29 9.02
C ILE A 39 -15.12 9.25 10.07
N ILE A 40 -15.13 8.83 11.35
CA ILE A 40 -14.50 9.57 12.44
C ILE A 40 -13.00 9.74 12.17
N ALA A 41 -12.29 8.66 11.86
CA ALA A 41 -10.85 8.72 11.56
C ALA A 41 -10.53 9.67 10.39
N TRP A 42 -11.29 9.61 9.30
CA TRP A 42 -11.14 10.51 8.16
C TRP A 42 -11.39 11.96 8.51
N SER A 43 -12.43 12.24 9.31
CA SER A 43 -12.73 13.62 9.75
C SER A 43 -11.59 14.21 10.60
N ILE A 44 -11.02 13.40 11.51
CA ILE A 44 -9.87 13.80 12.34
C ILE A 44 -8.64 14.03 11.46
N GLY A 45 -8.39 13.12 10.51
CA GLY A 45 -7.28 13.20 9.56
C GLY A 45 -7.36 14.43 8.67
N ALA A 46 -8.52 14.71 8.08
CA ALA A 46 -8.74 15.88 7.24
C ALA A 46 -8.52 17.18 8.03
N ARG A 47 -9.02 17.24 9.28
CA ARG A 47 -8.81 18.40 10.16
C ARG A 47 -7.33 18.60 10.47
N LYS A 48 -6.61 17.53 10.82
CA LYS A 48 -5.17 17.59 11.13
C LYS A 48 -4.33 17.92 9.91
N LEU A 49 -4.69 17.41 8.75
CA LEU A 49 -4.04 17.74 7.49
C LEU A 49 -4.17 19.24 7.20
N TRP A 50 -5.33 19.84 7.46
CA TRP A 50 -5.53 21.28 7.31
C TRP A 50 -4.77 22.10 8.36
N GLU A 51 -4.79 21.68 9.63
CA GLU A 51 -4.06 22.33 10.72
C GLU A 51 -2.54 22.32 10.51
N THR A 52 -2.01 21.28 9.86
CA THR A 52 -0.57 21.14 9.53
C THR A 52 -0.18 21.82 8.22
N GLY A 53 -1.10 22.57 7.60
CA GLY A 53 -0.86 23.22 6.30
C GLY A 53 -0.62 22.22 5.16
N GLY A 54 -1.09 20.98 5.29
CA GLY A 54 -0.96 19.94 4.28
C GLY A 54 0.34 19.12 4.32
N ILE A 55 1.20 19.34 5.33
CA ILE A 55 2.48 18.59 5.49
C ILE A 55 2.23 17.20 6.10
N GLY A 56 1.10 17.01 6.78
CA GLY A 56 0.81 15.77 7.50
C GLY A 56 1.37 15.77 8.92
N THR A 57 1.09 14.69 9.64
CA THR A 57 1.40 14.58 11.08
C THR A 57 2.72 13.87 11.40
N GLY A 58 3.44 13.40 10.37
CA GLY A 58 4.66 12.60 10.50
C GLY A 58 4.39 11.11 10.63
N ILE A 59 5.40 10.28 10.34
CA ILE A 59 5.30 8.81 10.34
C ILE A 59 4.87 8.30 11.71
N GLY A 60 3.72 7.61 11.78
CA GLY A 60 3.14 7.11 13.03
C GLY A 60 2.58 8.19 13.96
N GLY A 61 2.63 9.47 13.57
CA GLY A 61 2.09 10.59 14.34
C GLY A 61 0.56 10.61 14.32
N PHE A 62 -0.06 10.16 13.22
CA PHE A 62 -1.51 10.21 13.08
C PHE A 62 -2.24 9.33 14.10
N ASN A 63 -1.69 8.13 14.37
CA ASN A 63 -2.21 7.17 15.35
C ASN A 63 -2.37 7.75 16.77
N GLN A 64 -1.67 8.83 17.11
CA GLN A 64 -1.76 9.49 18.43
C GLN A 64 -3.04 10.32 18.59
N TYR A 65 -3.70 10.66 17.48
CA TYR A 65 -4.89 11.51 17.49
C TYR A 65 -6.20 10.72 17.35
N LEU A 66 -6.10 9.40 17.23
CA LEU A 66 -7.27 8.54 17.04
C LEU A 66 -7.69 7.90 18.34
N PRO A 67 -9.01 7.81 18.60
CA PRO A 67 -9.54 7.07 19.74
C PRO A 67 -9.49 5.55 19.53
N PHE A 68 -9.00 5.08 18.38
CA PHE A 68 -8.92 3.66 18.04
C PHE A 68 -7.48 3.28 17.71
N LYS A 69 -7.06 2.09 18.12
CA LYS A 69 -5.67 1.61 18.02
C LYS A 69 -5.18 1.38 16.57
N HIS A 70 -6.08 1.28 15.60
CA HIS A 70 -5.73 0.99 14.20
C HIS A 70 -6.61 1.80 13.25
N ILE A 71 -5.98 2.38 12.22
CA ILE A 71 -6.68 2.82 11.02
C ILE A 71 -6.61 1.75 9.97
N ASP A 72 -7.79 1.47 9.46
CA ASP A 72 -8.03 0.61 8.32
C ASP A 72 -7.91 1.44 7.03
N GLY A 73 -6.75 1.38 6.37
CA GLY A 73 -6.57 1.91 5.00
C GLY A 73 -5.20 2.52 4.70
N THR A 74 -4.55 2.07 3.62
CA THR A 74 -3.20 2.49 3.22
C THR A 74 -3.15 3.92 2.68
N TYR A 75 -4.08 4.31 1.80
CA TYR A 75 -4.09 5.67 1.22
C TYR A 75 -4.40 6.77 2.25
N PRO A 76 -5.40 6.60 3.16
CA PRO A 76 -5.65 7.54 4.24
C PRO A 76 -4.45 7.70 5.19
N ALA A 77 -3.75 6.59 5.49
CA ALA A 77 -2.56 6.65 6.32
C ALA A 77 -1.46 7.49 5.63
N VAL A 78 -1.17 7.23 4.35
CA VAL A 78 -0.15 7.97 3.59
C VAL A 78 -0.47 9.46 3.53
N ILE A 79 -1.73 9.85 3.23
CA ILE A 79 -2.10 11.27 3.12
C ILE A 79 -2.10 12.00 4.46
N PHE A 80 -2.53 11.37 5.56
CA PHE A 80 -2.59 12.03 6.87
C PHE A 80 -1.25 12.03 7.62
N GLU A 81 -0.38 11.05 7.36
CA GLU A 81 0.97 11.02 7.94
C GLU A 81 1.97 11.84 7.13
N LEU A 82 1.95 11.74 5.80
CA LEU A 82 2.98 12.35 4.93
C LEU A 82 2.48 13.58 4.16
N GLY A 83 1.19 13.93 4.29
CA GLY A 83 0.61 15.11 3.67
C GLY A 83 0.41 14.99 2.16
N PHE A 84 0.07 16.11 1.53
CA PHE A 84 -0.16 16.18 0.08
C PHE A 84 1.11 15.85 -0.71
N ILE A 85 2.28 16.29 -0.21
CA ILE A 85 3.57 16.06 -0.87
C ILE A 85 3.92 14.57 -0.83
N GLY A 86 3.84 13.93 0.35
CA GLY A 86 4.11 12.50 0.48
C GLY A 86 3.12 11.66 -0.33
N PHE A 87 1.85 12.04 -0.34
CA PHE A 87 0.84 11.39 -1.18
C PHE A 87 1.15 11.55 -2.68
N ALA A 88 1.56 12.74 -3.13
CA ALA A 88 1.94 12.97 -4.53
C ALA A 88 3.16 12.12 -4.94
N VAL A 89 4.18 12.03 -4.10
CA VAL A 89 5.35 11.17 -4.32
C VAL A 89 4.93 9.70 -4.37
N PHE A 90 4.03 9.27 -3.49
CA PHE A 90 3.52 7.90 -3.48
C PHE A 90 2.77 7.56 -4.78
N ILE A 91 1.85 8.42 -5.22
CA ILE A 91 1.15 8.24 -6.49
C ILE A 91 2.13 8.25 -7.67
N TRP A 92 3.15 9.12 -7.62
CA TRP A 92 4.19 9.16 -8.65
C TRP A 92 4.98 7.86 -8.72
N ILE A 93 5.38 7.26 -7.59
CA ILE A 93 6.07 5.95 -7.56
C ILE A 93 5.19 4.87 -8.19
N LEU A 94 3.89 4.82 -7.84
CA LEU A 94 2.97 3.82 -8.37
C LEU A 94 2.75 3.98 -9.89
N ALA A 95 2.58 5.22 -10.35
CA ALA A 95 2.42 5.53 -11.77
C ALA A 95 3.71 5.30 -12.56
N SER A 96 4.87 5.64 -12.00
CA SER A 96 6.17 5.40 -12.62
C SER A 96 6.46 3.91 -12.76
N SER A 97 6.15 3.12 -11.72
CA SER A 97 6.27 1.66 -11.75
C SER A 97 5.37 1.05 -12.83
N TYR A 98 4.11 1.50 -12.92
CA TYR A 98 3.19 1.07 -13.98
C TYR A 98 3.77 1.34 -15.38
N ARG A 99 4.25 2.57 -15.62
CA ARG A 99 4.87 2.94 -16.91
C ARG A 99 6.09 2.09 -17.22
N HIS A 100 6.91 1.81 -16.22
CA HIS A 100 8.07 0.94 -16.38
C HIS A 100 7.65 -0.47 -16.82
N PHE A 101 6.69 -1.10 -16.14
CA PHE A 101 6.20 -2.42 -16.51
C PHE A 101 5.59 -2.46 -17.91
N VAL A 102 4.80 -1.45 -18.30
CA VAL A 102 4.26 -1.34 -19.67
C VAL A 102 5.36 -1.22 -20.71
N ASN A 103 6.39 -0.42 -20.43
CA ASN A 103 7.53 -0.28 -21.33
C ASN A 103 8.30 -1.60 -21.45
N SER A 104 8.54 -2.31 -20.34
CA SER A 104 9.17 -3.63 -20.34
C SER A 104 8.37 -4.64 -21.16
N ILE A 105 7.03 -4.65 -21.06
CA ILE A 105 6.17 -5.51 -21.90
C ILE A 105 6.37 -5.21 -23.40
N ARG A 106 6.43 -3.92 -23.77
CA ARG A 106 6.59 -3.48 -25.16
C ARG A 106 7.98 -3.79 -25.73
N SER A 107 9.03 -3.73 -24.90
CA SER A 107 10.41 -4.00 -25.32
C SER A 107 10.82 -5.46 -25.17
N CYS A 108 10.04 -6.28 -24.45
CA CYS A 108 10.37 -7.68 -24.19
C CYS A 108 10.22 -8.53 -25.46
N ARG A 109 11.34 -9.09 -25.91
CA ARG A 109 11.38 -10.02 -27.06
C ARG A 109 10.96 -11.44 -26.68
N ASN A 110 11.22 -11.85 -25.44
CA ASN A 110 10.89 -13.18 -24.96
C ASN A 110 9.38 -13.28 -24.59
N GLU A 111 8.65 -14.14 -25.29
CA GLU A 111 7.20 -14.29 -25.14
C GLU A 111 6.79 -14.79 -23.74
N TYR A 112 7.61 -15.63 -23.10
CA TYR A 112 7.34 -16.13 -21.75
C TYR A 112 7.29 -14.97 -20.74
N PHE A 113 8.34 -14.14 -20.72
CA PHE A 113 8.43 -13.00 -19.80
C PHE A 113 7.41 -11.91 -20.14
N ARG A 114 7.11 -11.72 -21.43
CA ARG A 114 6.06 -10.78 -21.87
C ARG A 114 4.70 -11.18 -21.28
N ARG A 115 4.32 -12.46 -21.38
CA ARG A 115 3.08 -12.99 -20.77
C ARG A 115 3.09 -12.91 -19.25
N MET A 116 4.20 -13.24 -18.62
CA MET A 116 4.36 -13.13 -17.17
C MET A 116 4.16 -11.69 -16.68
N LEU A 117 4.76 -10.71 -17.36
CA LEU A 117 4.58 -9.29 -17.07
C LEU A 117 3.14 -8.82 -17.29
N MET A 118 2.45 -9.33 -18.32
CA MET A 118 1.03 -8.97 -18.56
C MET A 118 0.12 -9.48 -17.44
N ILE A 119 0.30 -10.73 -17.00
CA ILE A 119 -0.46 -11.29 -15.86
C ILE A 119 -0.16 -10.49 -14.59
N TYR A 120 1.13 -10.20 -14.35
CA TYR A 120 1.55 -9.37 -13.23
C TYR A 120 0.92 -7.97 -13.30
N LEU A 121 0.89 -7.31 -14.46
CA LEU A 121 0.30 -5.99 -14.61
C LEU A 121 -1.20 -5.99 -14.31
N GLY A 122 -1.92 -7.05 -14.70
CA GLY A 122 -3.32 -7.25 -14.32
C GLY A 122 -3.52 -7.32 -12.81
N GLY A 123 -2.68 -8.10 -12.12
CA GLY A 123 -2.68 -8.18 -10.65
C GLY A 123 -2.28 -6.85 -9.99
N TYR A 124 -1.33 -6.11 -10.57
CA TYR A 124 -0.91 -4.80 -10.07
C TYR A 124 -2.09 -3.81 -10.07
N VAL A 125 -2.82 -3.71 -11.19
CA VAL A 125 -4.00 -2.83 -11.29
C VAL A 125 -5.10 -3.29 -10.33
N ALA A 126 -5.33 -4.60 -10.21
CA ALA A 126 -6.30 -5.14 -9.26
C ALA A 126 -5.94 -4.76 -7.81
N ILE A 127 -4.66 -4.83 -7.42
CA ILE A 127 -4.20 -4.41 -6.10
C ILE A 127 -4.41 -2.91 -5.90
N LEU A 128 -4.06 -2.06 -6.88
CA LEU A 128 -4.24 -0.62 -6.79
C LEU A 128 -5.70 -0.23 -6.54
N ILE A 129 -6.63 -0.83 -7.29
CA ILE A 129 -8.08 -0.63 -7.12
C ILE A 129 -8.55 -1.20 -5.78
N SER A 130 -8.15 -2.43 -5.47
CA SER A 130 -8.51 -3.10 -4.22
C SER A 130 -8.08 -2.26 -3.04
N TRP A 131 -6.91 -1.64 -3.06
CA TRP A 131 -6.39 -0.81 -1.97
C TRP A 131 -7.16 0.49 -1.72
N VAL A 132 -7.95 0.98 -2.68
CA VAL A 132 -8.86 2.10 -2.45
C VAL A 132 -9.96 1.69 -1.45
N VAL A 133 -10.31 0.40 -1.48
CA VAL A 133 -11.42 -0.20 -0.72
C VAL A 133 -10.92 -1.09 0.41
N THR A 134 -9.68 -1.60 0.34
CA THR A 134 -9.17 -2.62 1.25
C THR A 134 -8.56 -1.97 2.47
N PHE A 135 -9.00 -2.48 3.60
CA PHE A 135 -8.89 -1.87 4.92
C PHE A 135 -7.69 -2.41 5.72
N SER A 136 -6.76 -3.12 5.09
CA SER A 136 -5.67 -3.79 5.78
C SER A 136 -4.33 -3.08 5.61
N TYR A 137 -3.71 -2.77 6.75
CA TYR A 137 -2.42 -2.10 6.88
C TYR A 137 -1.28 -3.09 6.57
N ILE A 138 -1.07 -3.42 5.30
CA ILE A 138 0.02 -4.33 4.92
C ILE A 138 0.87 -3.74 3.80
N HIS A 139 1.57 -2.66 4.17
CA HIS A 139 2.57 -1.98 3.33
C HIS A 139 3.60 -2.95 2.74
N ILE A 140 4.00 -3.98 3.50
CA ILE A 140 5.01 -4.95 3.06
C ILE A 140 4.59 -5.71 1.80
N TYR A 141 3.30 -5.98 1.60
CA TYR A 141 2.84 -6.72 0.42
C TYR A 141 2.93 -5.88 -0.85
N LEU A 142 2.73 -4.56 -0.80
CA LEU A 142 2.96 -3.70 -1.96
C LEU A 142 4.43 -3.66 -2.33
N TRP A 143 5.31 -3.45 -1.34
CA TRP A 143 6.74 -3.40 -1.62
C TRP A 143 7.26 -4.72 -2.15
N MET A 144 6.78 -5.84 -1.59
CA MET A 144 7.07 -7.17 -2.11
C MET A 144 6.54 -7.36 -3.54
N TYR A 145 5.30 -6.94 -3.80
CA TYR A 145 4.69 -7.06 -5.13
C TYR A 145 5.47 -6.24 -6.17
N LEU A 146 5.78 -4.98 -5.87
CA LEU A 146 6.61 -4.12 -6.70
C LEU A 146 8.00 -4.73 -6.95
N ALA A 147 8.65 -5.27 -5.91
CA ALA A 147 9.95 -5.91 -6.04
C ALA A 147 9.91 -7.11 -7.01
N ILE A 148 8.86 -7.93 -6.95
CA ILE A 148 8.63 -9.02 -7.91
C ILE A 148 8.47 -8.46 -9.32
N GLY A 149 7.66 -7.41 -9.51
CA GLY A 149 7.50 -6.75 -10.80
C GLY A 149 8.81 -6.25 -11.41
N PHE A 150 9.61 -5.55 -10.60
CA PHE A 150 10.92 -5.05 -11.04
C PHE A 150 11.90 -6.18 -11.35
N ALA A 151 11.86 -7.27 -10.59
CA ALA A 151 12.68 -8.44 -10.88
C ALA A 151 12.30 -9.07 -12.23
N ILE A 152 11.01 -9.26 -12.50
CA ILE A 152 10.53 -9.80 -13.78
C ILE A 152 10.88 -8.85 -14.93
N ALA A 153 10.65 -7.54 -14.76
CA ALA A 153 11.02 -6.53 -15.75
C ALA A 153 12.52 -6.58 -16.06
N ARG A 154 13.36 -6.68 -15.02
CA ARG A 154 14.81 -6.79 -15.21
C ARG A 154 15.21 -8.08 -15.92
N MET A 155 14.62 -9.22 -15.56
CA MET A 155 14.86 -10.49 -16.23
C MET A 155 14.47 -10.44 -17.71
N SER A 156 13.38 -9.73 -18.04
CA SER A 156 12.89 -9.55 -19.42
C SER A 156 13.87 -8.79 -20.32
N GLU A 157 14.70 -7.91 -19.74
CA GLU A 157 15.72 -7.15 -20.47
C GLU A 157 17.00 -7.97 -20.69
N THR A 158 17.34 -8.86 -19.75
CA THR A 158 18.61 -9.60 -19.76
C THR A 158 18.55 -10.92 -20.51
N MET A 159 17.36 -11.52 -20.66
CA MET A 159 17.21 -12.80 -21.31
C MET A 159 17.13 -12.63 -22.84
N LEU A 160 18.05 -13.29 -23.54
CA LEU A 160 18.05 -13.37 -25.00
C LEU A 160 16.79 -14.09 -25.50
N GLU A 161 16.40 -13.83 -26.76
CA GLU A 161 15.29 -14.53 -27.42
C GLU A 161 15.48 -16.04 -27.27
N ASP A 162 14.56 -16.69 -26.55
CA ASP A 162 14.47 -18.14 -26.58
C ASP A 162 13.63 -18.50 -27.82
N VAL A 163 14.29 -18.54 -28.98
CA VAL A 163 13.69 -18.70 -30.32
C VAL A 163 12.98 -20.05 -30.50
N GLY A 164 13.07 -20.97 -29.53
CA GLY A 164 12.66 -22.37 -29.74
C GLY A 164 11.79 -23.01 -28.66
N GLN A 165 11.56 -22.38 -27.50
CA GLN A 165 10.71 -23.02 -26.49
C GLN A 165 9.24 -22.89 -26.86
N LYS A 166 8.69 -23.98 -27.43
CA LYS A 166 7.25 -24.23 -27.45
C LYS A 166 6.75 -24.11 -26.01
N LEU A 167 6.08 -23.01 -25.71
CA LEU A 167 5.38 -22.84 -24.45
C LEU A 167 4.38 -24.01 -24.32
N PRO A 168 4.25 -24.63 -23.13
CA PRO A 168 3.38 -25.80 -22.94
C PRO A 168 1.89 -25.54 -23.20
N PHE A 169 1.50 -24.30 -23.49
CA PHE A 169 0.12 -23.84 -23.65
C PHE A 169 -0.13 -23.10 -24.99
N GLY A 170 0.65 -23.37 -26.05
CA GLY A 170 0.43 -22.79 -27.37
C GLY A 170 0.55 -23.83 -28.48
N GLY A 171 -0.57 -24.16 -29.11
CA GLY A 171 -0.57 -24.73 -30.46
C GLY A 171 0.09 -23.75 -31.44
N GLU A 172 0.68 -24.32 -32.49
CA GLU A 172 1.31 -23.67 -33.65
C GLU A 172 1.45 -22.14 -33.63
N GLY A 173 2.62 -21.65 -33.18
CA GLY A 173 3.28 -20.47 -33.72
C GLY A 173 2.68 -19.08 -33.49
N GLU A 174 1.40 -18.96 -33.12
CA GLU A 174 0.77 -17.65 -32.97
C GLU A 174 0.72 -17.20 -31.52
N SER A 175 1.32 -16.04 -31.26
CA SER A 175 1.10 -15.31 -30.02
C SER A 175 -0.36 -14.90 -29.96
N ILE A 176 -1.13 -15.55 -29.08
CA ILE A 176 -2.55 -15.27 -28.82
C ILE A 176 -2.77 -13.85 -28.25
N VAL A 177 -1.71 -13.11 -27.94
CA VAL A 177 -1.82 -11.77 -27.35
C VAL A 177 -1.49 -10.70 -28.38
N VAL A 178 -2.54 -10.21 -29.04
CA VAL A 178 -2.53 -8.98 -29.82
C VAL A 178 -2.74 -7.82 -28.84
N ILE A 179 -1.76 -6.93 -28.71
CA ILE A 179 -1.87 -5.66 -27.98
C ILE A 179 -2.24 -4.56 -28.98
#